data_AF-A0A6L9IJT4-F1
#
_entry.id   AF-A0A6L9IJT4-F1
#
_cell.length_a   1.000
_cell.length_b   1.000
_cell.length_c   1.000
_cell.angle_alpha   90.00
_cell.angle_beta   90.00
_cell.angle_gamma   90.00
#
_symmetry.space_group_name_H-M   'P 1'
#
loop_
_entity.id
_entity.type
_entity.pdbx_description
1 polymer ?
#
loop_
_entity_poly.entity_id
_entity_poly.type
_entity_poly.pdbx_seq_one_letter_code
_entity_poly.pdbx_strand_id
1 'polypeptide(L)'
;MNGTQYNPEALAFVIMPFKTQFDDFYSDVIVPGLREAGYRVERAENVLEAAEALHSTIRHMQRATLVVADLTLPTAFVMYQLGLAQGMLKSIVLITRRADNLPPDLRTYEVLEYSTHYKKVDEFRRQLSAIAQAQQTSAEAYNNPVAVLAARKPAPTPSAAPKSPKKEPRHITRTAQMTPTPDPTPERLPVIKPLSEPKQHKNGTQEAAKAESTAPTRQTDQVEAVGSQPDAPSGDKASAKEMPHIYGLALESRQAMDRIGTCARRINELTTRFDRRSSDTIEQITALKAQGDAKADDLMMLLSTTSASLDDYAETVEGEIPTLHISWERLQKNTSDLIATARIETSEDREAATLFVRQLEMLQSNVAHTISSVQRLRETIGQTPSEDKQTKRAIASTNQTIEILIGELTRVQAYLVQFLGELGDRMGSADMPSPPGTN
;
A
#
# COMPACT_ATOMS: atom_id res chain seq x y z
N MET A 1 31.65 -22.14 -3.81
CA MET A 1 30.44 -21.36 -3.49
C MET A 1 29.88 -21.96 -2.21
N ASN A 2 29.83 -21.21 -1.12
CA ASN A 2 29.26 -21.72 0.13
C ASN A 2 27.75 -21.48 0.07
N GLY A 3 26.95 -22.52 0.28
CA GLY A 3 25.51 -22.37 0.37
C GLY A 3 25.13 -21.62 1.65
N THR A 4 24.34 -20.57 1.54
CA THR A 4 23.73 -19.88 2.69
C THR A 4 22.90 -20.89 3.47
N GLN A 5 23.23 -21.12 4.75
CA GLN A 5 22.43 -22.00 5.59
C GLN A 5 21.09 -21.35 5.90
N TYR A 6 20.04 -21.84 5.26
CA TYR A 6 18.67 -21.43 5.55
C TYR A 6 18.31 -21.81 7.00
N ASN A 7 18.15 -20.81 7.86
CA ASN A 7 17.68 -20.98 9.24
C ASN A 7 16.16 -20.73 9.28
N PRO A 8 15.31 -21.77 9.36
CA PRO A 8 13.85 -21.61 9.31
C PRO A 8 13.27 -20.80 10.48
N GLU A 9 14.01 -20.62 11.58
CA GLU A 9 13.56 -19.84 12.75
C GLU A 9 14.00 -18.37 12.72
N ALA A 10 14.89 -17.97 11.79
CA ALA A 10 15.34 -16.59 11.68
C ALA A 10 14.22 -15.68 11.17
N LEU A 11 13.59 -14.91 12.07
CA LEU A 11 12.52 -13.97 11.74
C LEU A 11 13.04 -12.53 11.62
N ALA A 12 12.79 -11.91 10.46
CA ALA A 12 12.93 -10.48 10.25
C ALA A 12 11.56 -9.80 10.31
N PHE A 13 11.42 -8.76 11.14
CA PHE A 13 10.17 -8.03 11.32
C PHE A 13 10.26 -6.62 10.73
N VAL A 14 9.34 -6.27 9.83
CA VAL A 14 9.37 -5.01 9.08
C VAL A 14 8.38 -4.00 9.66
N ILE A 15 8.92 -2.91 10.19
CA ILE A 15 8.22 -1.70 10.63
C ILE A 15 8.23 -0.72 9.44
N MET A 16 7.08 -0.23 9.01
CA MET A 16 7.02 0.70 7.87
C MET A 16 5.69 1.48 7.82
N PRO A 17 5.61 2.59 7.08
CA PRO A 17 4.38 3.37 6.97
C PRO A 17 3.34 2.60 6.17
N PHE A 18 2.17 2.33 6.77
CA PHE A 18 1.11 1.56 6.13
C PHE A 18 0.36 2.39 5.08
N LYS A 19 0.92 2.50 3.88
CA LYS A 19 0.30 3.08 2.68
C LYS A 19 0.68 2.27 1.44
N THR A 20 -0.23 2.19 0.47
CA THR A 20 -0.09 1.41 -0.77
C THR A 20 1.21 1.69 -1.53
N GLN A 21 1.65 2.96 -1.56
CA GLN A 21 2.93 3.41 -2.16
C GLN A 21 4.22 2.78 -1.57
N PHE A 22 4.11 1.92 -0.56
CA PHE A 22 5.22 1.14 0.01
C PHE A 22 5.03 -0.38 -0.12
N ASP A 23 3.84 -0.87 -0.49
CA ASP A 23 3.56 -2.31 -0.51
C ASP A 23 4.44 -3.07 -1.51
N ASP A 24 4.73 -2.47 -2.68
CA ASP A 24 5.61 -3.06 -3.70
C ASP A 24 7.07 -3.10 -3.26
N PHE A 25 7.57 -2.00 -2.69
CA PHE A 25 8.93 -1.96 -2.16
C PHE A 25 9.10 -2.96 -1.01
N TYR A 26 8.03 -3.24 -0.26
CA TYR A 26 8.00 -4.34 0.69
C TYR A 26 7.99 -5.72 0.01
N SER A 27 7.00 -6.04 -0.83
CA SER A 27 6.83 -7.40 -1.36
C SER A 27 7.88 -7.82 -2.38
N ASP A 28 8.46 -6.86 -3.11
CA ASP A 28 9.25 -7.11 -4.31
C ASP A 28 10.73 -6.75 -4.12
N VAL A 29 11.09 -6.06 -3.03
CA VAL A 29 12.49 -5.64 -2.74
C VAL A 29 12.94 -6.06 -1.33
N ILE A 30 12.22 -5.63 -0.28
CA ILE A 30 12.57 -5.96 1.11
C ILE A 30 12.38 -7.46 1.39
N VAL A 31 11.23 -8.02 1.03
CA VAL A 31 10.92 -9.43 1.27
C VAL A 31 11.88 -10.37 0.51
N PRO A 32 12.19 -10.17 -0.78
CA PRO A 32 13.19 -10.98 -1.48
C PRO A 32 14.60 -10.83 -0.89
N GLY A 33 15.08 -9.60 -0.63
CA GLY A 33 16.41 -9.39 -0.04
C GLY A 33 16.60 -10.08 1.32
N LEU A 34 15.59 -10.04 2.19
CA LEU A 34 15.60 -10.73 3.48
C LEU A 34 15.47 -12.27 3.35
N ARG A 35 14.70 -12.76 2.36
CA ARG A 35 14.60 -14.21 2.07
C ARG A 35 15.88 -14.77 1.45
N GLU A 36 16.54 -14.02 0.58
CA GLU A 36 17.90 -14.29 0.07
C GLU A 36 18.95 -14.31 1.20
N ALA A 37 18.72 -13.51 2.25
CA ALA A 37 19.47 -13.55 3.49
C ALA A 37 19.05 -14.68 4.46
N GLY A 38 18.11 -15.55 4.06
CA GLY A 38 17.71 -16.73 4.83
C GLY A 38 16.68 -16.48 5.93
N TYR A 39 15.98 -15.34 5.94
CA TYR A 39 14.95 -15.02 6.94
C TYR A 39 13.52 -15.35 6.48
N ARG A 40 12.67 -15.76 7.43
CA ARG A 40 11.22 -15.52 7.36
C ARG A 40 10.96 -14.02 7.54
N VAL A 41 9.99 -13.46 6.82
CA VAL A 41 9.68 -12.03 6.85
C VAL A 41 8.22 -11.82 7.24
N GLU A 42 7.99 -11.03 8.28
CA GLU A 42 6.66 -10.61 8.75
C GLU A 42 6.63 -9.07 8.83
N ARG A 43 5.48 -8.45 8.56
CA ARG A 43 5.29 -6.99 8.59
C ARG A 43 4.38 -6.59 9.74
N ALA A 44 4.61 -5.42 10.31
CA ALA A 44 3.68 -4.81 11.25
C ALA A 44 2.29 -4.57 10.60
N GLU A 45 1.24 -4.93 11.34
CA GLU A 45 -0.16 -4.75 10.94
C GLU A 45 -0.61 -3.29 11.11
N ASN A 46 -1.71 -2.91 10.45
CA ASN A 46 -2.28 -1.57 10.56
C ASN A 46 -3.17 -1.44 11.81
N VAL A 47 -2.64 -0.82 12.87
CA VAL A 47 -3.30 -0.74 14.19
C VAL A 47 -4.29 0.44 14.27
N LEU A 48 -5.23 0.49 13.31
CA LEU A 48 -6.35 1.44 13.36
C LEU A 48 -7.54 0.94 14.17
N GLU A 49 -7.65 -0.37 14.41
CA GLU A 49 -8.68 -0.98 15.26
C GLU A 49 -8.07 -2.00 16.24
N ALA A 50 -8.61 -2.02 17.47
CA ALA A 50 -8.26 -2.87 18.62
C ALA A 50 -6.82 -2.79 19.21
N ALA A 51 -6.75 -2.73 20.55
CA ALA A 51 -5.49 -2.77 21.31
C ALA A 51 -4.75 -4.12 21.20
N GLU A 52 -5.42 -5.17 20.73
CA GLU A 52 -4.86 -6.51 20.55
C GLU A 52 -3.80 -6.56 19.44
N ALA A 53 -3.90 -5.69 18.42
CA ALA A 53 -2.95 -5.63 17.32
C ALA A 53 -1.58 -5.05 17.75
N LEU A 54 -1.53 -4.19 18.79
CA LEU A 54 -0.27 -3.79 19.42
C LEU A 54 0.36 -4.98 20.18
N HIS A 55 -0.44 -5.75 20.92
CA HIS A 55 0.05 -6.98 21.55
C HIS A 55 0.46 -8.05 20.52
N SER A 56 -0.15 -8.10 19.33
CA SER A 56 0.31 -8.90 18.18
C SER A 56 1.68 -8.43 17.69
N THR A 57 1.81 -7.13 17.37
CA THR A 57 3.06 -6.49 16.96
C THR A 57 4.21 -6.77 17.93
N ILE A 58 3.99 -6.59 19.23
CA ILE A 58 4.97 -6.82 20.29
C ILE A 58 5.43 -8.29 20.33
N ARG A 59 4.52 -9.26 20.19
CA ARG A 59 4.86 -10.70 20.18
C ARG A 59 5.69 -11.11 18.96
N HIS A 60 5.36 -10.61 17.77
CA HIS A 60 6.13 -10.90 16.55
C HIS A 60 7.50 -10.23 16.58
N MET A 61 7.57 -8.95 16.99
CA MET A 61 8.82 -8.22 17.21
C MET A 61 9.72 -8.89 18.27
N GLN A 62 9.14 -9.42 19.35
CA GLN A 62 9.89 -10.14 20.38
C GLN A 62 10.56 -11.41 19.84
N ARG A 63 9.90 -12.12 18.90
CA ARG A 63 10.43 -13.32 18.23
C ARG A 63 11.47 -13.00 17.16
N ALA A 64 11.41 -11.82 16.56
CA ALA A 64 12.33 -11.41 15.50
C ALA A 64 13.78 -11.31 15.99
N THR A 65 14.75 -11.76 15.18
CA THR A 65 16.18 -11.54 15.42
C THR A 65 16.67 -10.28 14.72
N LEU A 66 16.02 -9.90 13.61
CA LEU A 66 16.29 -8.68 12.85
C LEU A 66 15.02 -7.82 12.75
N VAL A 67 15.18 -6.50 12.82
CA VAL A 67 14.11 -5.52 12.53
C VAL A 67 14.56 -4.65 11.36
N VAL A 68 13.65 -4.39 10.42
CA VAL A 68 13.86 -3.39 9.36
C VAL A 68 12.85 -2.27 9.56
N ALA A 69 13.29 -1.01 9.58
CA ALA A 69 12.44 0.14 9.85
C ALA A 69 12.49 1.15 8.69
N ASP A 70 11.40 1.27 7.92
CA ASP A 70 11.25 2.31 6.90
C ASP A 70 10.79 3.62 7.54
N LEU A 71 11.69 4.60 7.52
CA LEU A 71 11.51 5.94 8.08
C LEU A 71 11.24 7.00 7.01
N THR A 72 10.86 6.62 5.79
CA THR A 72 10.50 7.55 4.70
C THR A 72 9.34 8.48 5.06
N LEU A 73 8.37 7.98 5.83
CA LEU A 73 7.30 8.78 6.45
C LEU A 73 7.22 8.39 7.93
N PRO A 74 8.06 8.97 8.81
CA PRO A 74 8.25 8.53 10.18
C PRO A 74 7.09 9.02 11.06
N THR A 75 5.94 8.35 10.94
CA THR A 75 4.76 8.65 11.77
C THR A 75 5.05 8.35 13.24
N ALA A 76 4.31 8.96 14.16
CA ALA A 76 4.44 8.68 15.60
C ALA A 76 4.32 7.17 15.94
N PHE A 77 3.52 6.43 15.16
CA PHE A 77 3.37 4.98 15.31
C PHE A 77 4.63 4.20 14.86
N VAL A 78 5.19 4.53 13.68
CA VAL A 78 6.46 3.94 13.18
C VAL A 78 7.61 4.24 14.14
N MET A 79 7.69 5.48 14.65
CA MET A 79 8.70 5.90 15.62
C MET A 79 8.54 5.18 16.98
N TYR A 80 7.31 4.96 17.43
CA TYR A 80 7.02 4.18 18.65
C TYR A 80 7.42 2.71 18.49
N GLN A 81 7.11 2.09 17.35
CA GLN A 81 7.53 0.71 17.04
C GLN A 81 9.06 0.58 16.95
N LEU A 82 9.76 1.58 16.38
CA LEU A 82 11.23 1.63 16.40
C LEU A 82 11.77 1.71 17.84
N GLY A 83 11.19 2.56 18.68
CA GLY A 83 11.56 2.66 20.10
C GLY A 83 11.37 1.35 20.88
N LEU A 84 10.30 0.59 20.58
CA LEU A 84 10.09 -0.76 21.12
C LEU A 84 11.18 -1.73 20.65
N ALA A 85 11.51 -1.75 19.35
CA ALA A 85 12.56 -2.61 18.80
C ALA A 85 13.95 -2.30 19.40
N GLN A 86 14.24 -1.01 19.61
CA GLN A 86 15.45 -0.55 20.29
C GLN A 86 15.48 -1.07 21.74
N GLY A 87 14.41 -0.84 22.51
CA GLY A 87 14.28 -1.32 23.90
C GLY A 87 14.32 -2.84 24.05
N MET A 88 13.89 -3.59 23.03
CA MET A 88 14.00 -5.07 22.95
C MET A 88 15.39 -5.58 22.52
N LEU A 89 16.39 -4.70 22.41
CA LEU A 89 17.78 -5.02 22.05
C LEU A 89 17.92 -5.76 20.69
N LYS A 90 17.04 -5.46 19.71
CA LYS A 90 17.08 -6.07 18.37
C LYS A 90 18.16 -5.45 17.49
N SER A 91 18.72 -6.23 16.55
CA SER A 91 19.47 -5.68 15.41
C SER A 91 18.50 -4.91 14.50
N ILE A 92 18.86 -3.71 14.06
CA ILE A 92 17.97 -2.82 13.32
C ILE A 92 18.63 -2.34 12.01
N VAL A 93 17.96 -2.56 10.87
CA VAL A 93 18.30 -1.90 9.60
C VAL A 93 17.37 -0.70 9.43
N LEU A 94 17.90 0.51 9.46
CA LEU A 94 17.16 1.73 9.19
C LEU A 94 17.17 1.97 7.66
N ILE A 95 15.99 2.19 7.07
CA ILE A 95 15.85 2.46 5.62
C ILE A 95 15.00 3.70 5.38
N THR A 96 15.24 4.43 4.28
CA THR A 96 14.45 5.64 3.93
C THR A 96 14.66 6.02 2.46
N ARG A 97 13.74 6.79 1.85
CA ARG A 97 13.99 7.43 0.54
C ARG A 97 14.86 8.68 0.60
N ARG A 98 15.05 9.28 1.79
CA ARG A 98 15.92 10.45 2.05
C ARG A 98 16.35 10.44 3.53
N ALA A 99 17.65 10.38 3.80
CA ALA A 99 18.22 10.40 5.14
C ALA A 99 18.15 11.80 5.78
N ASP A 100 18.30 12.87 4.99
CA ASP A 100 18.22 14.27 5.46
C ASP A 100 16.91 14.62 6.17
N ASN A 101 15.82 13.92 5.85
CA ASN A 101 14.52 14.08 6.49
C ASN A 101 14.44 13.49 7.91
N LEU A 102 15.46 12.75 8.35
CA LEU A 102 15.46 12.04 9.63
C LEU A 102 15.94 12.93 10.80
N PRO A 103 15.40 12.72 12.02
CA PRO A 103 15.90 13.35 13.24
C PRO A 103 17.42 13.22 13.37
N PRO A 104 18.15 14.25 13.83
CA PRO A 104 19.62 14.23 13.92
C PRO A 104 20.18 13.00 14.64
N ASP A 105 19.52 12.55 15.72
CA ASP A 105 19.93 11.39 16.50
C ASP A 105 19.93 10.10 15.67
N LEU A 106 18.94 9.92 14.79
CA LEU A 106 18.85 8.75 13.91
C LEU A 106 19.82 8.82 12.72
N ARG A 107 20.28 10.01 12.33
CA ARG A 107 21.33 10.20 11.32
C ARG A 107 22.74 9.89 11.82
N THR A 108 22.90 9.54 13.10
CA THR A 108 24.19 9.03 13.64
C THR A 108 24.38 7.52 13.46
N TYR A 109 23.34 6.82 12.97
CA TYR A 109 23.31 5.38 12.73
C TYR A 109 23.47 5.07 11.23
N GLU A 110 23.77 3.82 10.88
CA GLU A 110 23.83 3.42 9.47
C GLU A 110 22.41 3.39 8.90
N VAL A 111 22.12 4.26 7.93
CA VAL A 111 20.81 4.40 7.28
C VAL A 111 20.97 4.07 5.80
N LEU A 112 20.26 3.03 5.35
CA LEU A 112 20.28 2.56 3.98
C LEU A 112 19.26 3.34 3.14
N GLU A 113 19.73 4.32 2.36
CA GLU A 113 18.87 5.04 1.42
C GLU A 113 18.38 4.14 0.28
N TYR A 114 17.13 4.32 -0.13
CA TYR A 114 16.51 3.57 -1.21
C TYR A 114 15.79 4.45 -2.24
N SER A 115 15.67 3.95 -3.47
CA SER A 115 14.95 4.61 -4.55
C SER A 115 14.04 3.62 -5.26
N THR A 116 12.89 4.10 -5.71
CA THR A 116 11.97 3.35 -6.58
C THR A 116 12.45 3.30 -8.03
N HIS A 117 13.51 4.02 -8.40
CA HIS A 117 14.10 3.94 -9.74
C HIS A 117 14.84 2.61 -9.92
N TYR A 118 14.34 1.77 -10.84
CA TYR A 118 14.78 0.38 -11.09
C TYR A 118 16.29 0.13 -10.98
N LYS A 119 17.14 0.99 -11.57
CA LYS A 119 18.62 0.84 -11.55
C LYS A 119 19.22 0.76 -10.14
N LYS A 120 18.58 1.35 -9.13
CA LYS A 120 19.03 1.37 -7.73
C LYS A 120 18.35 0.31 -6.85
N VAL A 121 17.26 -0.30 -7.32
CA VAL A 121 16.48 -1.29 -6.55
C VAL A 121 17.32 -2.54 -6.27
N ASP A 122 18.04 -3.05 -7.28
CA ASP A 122 18.95 -4.20 -7.12
C ASP A 122 20.17 -3.90 -6.25
N GLU A 123 20.64 -2.65 -6.24
CA GLU A 123 21.73 -2.22 -5.37
C GLU A 123 21.30 -2.26 -3.90
N PHE A 124 20.17 -1.63 -3.59
CA PHE A 124 19.55 -1.68 -2.26
C PHE A 124 19.25 -3.12 -1.82
N ARG A 125 18.67 -3.96 -2.70
CA ARG A 125 18.34 -5.36 -2.38
C ARG A 125 19.59 -6.14 -1.98
N ARG A 126 20.70 -5.98 -2.71
CA ARG A 126 21.99 -6.62 -2.38
C ARG A 126 22.57 -6.09 -1.07
N GLN A 127 22.51 -4.78 -0.83
CA GLN A 127 22.99 -4.17 0.42
C GLN A 127 22.19 -4.66 1.64
N LEU A 128 20.85 -4.62 1.56
CA LEU A 128 19.95 -5.15 2.59
C LEU A 128 20.20 -6.64 2.87
N SER A 129 20.35 -7.45 1.82
CA SER A 129 20.62 -8.89 1.93
C SER A 129 21.98 -9.14 2.60
N ALA A 130 23.04 -8.43 2.20
CA ALA A 130 24.37 -8.57 2.80
C ALA A 130 24.40 -8.17 4.29
N ILE A 131 23.75 -7.05 4.66
CA ILE A 131 23.61 -6.62 6.06
C ILE A 131 22.84 -7.68 6.85
N ALA A 132 21.71 -8.17 6.33
CA ALA A 132 20.91 -9.19 7.00
C ALA A 132 21.66 -10.52 7.16
N GLN A 133 22.42 -10.98 6.17
CA GLN A 133 23.27 -12.18 6.28
C GLN A 133 24.31 -12.05 7.39
N ALA A 134 24.97 -10.88 7.51
CA ALA A 134 25.90 -10.63 8.61
C ALA A 134 25.22 -10.68 10.00
N GLN A 135 23.94 -10.31 10.07
CA GLN A 135 23.16 -10.36 11.32
C GLN A 135 22.69 -11.77 11.71
N GLN A 136 22.82 -12.79 10.87
CA GLN A 136 22.52 -14.18 11.27
C GLN A 136 23.56 -14.80 12.21
N THR A 137 24.81 -14.30 12.18
CA THR A 137 25.93 -14.83 12.98
C THR A 137 26.51 -13.81 13.96
N SER A 138 25.97 -12.58 13.99
CA SER A 138 26.35 -11.56 14.98
C SER A 138 25.88 -11.93 16.38
N ALA A 139 26.77 -11.82 17.37
CA ALA A 139 26.43 -11.87 18.78
C ALA A 139 26.01 -10.50 19.35
N GLU A 140 26.25 -9.41 18.62
CA GLU A 140 25.95 -8.04 19.02
C GLU A 140 24.80 -7.46 18.18
N ALA A 141 23.90 -6.73 18.83
CA ALA A 141 22.73 -6.15 18.17
C ALA A 141 23.09 -4.88 17.39
N TYR A 142 23.08 -5.01 16.07
CA TYR A 142 23.47 -3.98 15.12
C TYR A 142 22.58 -2.74 15.18
N ASN A 143 23.20 -1.56 15.06
CA ASN A 143 22.54 -0.26 14.91
C ASN A 143 21.58 0.14 16.05
N ASN A 144 21.74 -0.44 17.25
CA ASN A 144 20.81 -0.26 18.37
C ASN A 144 21.45 0.53 19.54
N PRO A 145 21.00 1.77 19.82
CA PRO A 145 21.52 2.59 20.92
C PRO A 145 21.49 1.89 22.29
N VAL A 146 20.41 1.17 22.57
CA VAL A 146 20.15 0.57 23.89
C VAL A 146 21.05 -0.64 24.09
N ALA A 147 21.29 -1.44 23.04
CA ALA A 147 22.20 -2.58 23.10
C ALA A 147 23.67 -2.14 23.30
N VAL A 148 24.11 -1.11 22.58
CA VAL A 148 25.47 -0.54 22.76
C VAL A 148 25.67 -0.04 24.20
N LEU A 149 24.64 0.52 24.83
CA LEU A 149 24.70 0.92 26.25
C LEU A 149 24.62 -0.28 27.20
N ALA A 150 23.77 -1.28 26.94
CA ALA A 150 23.60 -2.47 27.76
C ALA A 150 24.86 -3.37 27.79
N ALA A 151 25.62 -3.41 26.70
CA ALA A 151 26.90 -4.12 26.61
C ALA A 151 28.01 -3.48 27.48
N ARG A 152 27.87 -2.20 27.85
CA ARG A 152 28.85 -1.51 28.72
C ARG A 152 28.65 -1.96 30.16
N LYS A 153 29.46 -2.93 30.58
CA LYS A 153 29.60 -3.39 31.96
C LYS A 153 29.60 -2.17 32.91
N PRO A 154 28.68 -2.08 33.89
CA PRO A 154 28.56 -0.90 34.73
C PRO A 154 29.88 -0.67 35.48
N ALA A 155 30.28 0.60 35.60
CA ALA A 155 31.42 0.97 36.43
C ALA A 155 31.22 0.40 37.85
N PRO A 156 32.25 -0.18 38.49
CA PRO A 156 32.09 -0.82 39.78
C PRO A 156 31.56 0.20 40.79
N THR A 157 30.34 -0.04 41.28
CA THR A 157 29.67 0.83 42.24
C THR A 157 30.62 1.09 43.40
N PRO A 158 30.93 2.36 43.77
CA PRO A 158 31.83 2.63 44.88
C PRO A 158 31.30 1.92 46.13
N SER A 159 32.15 1.06 46.70
CA SER A 159 31.76 0.13 47.76
C SER A 159 31.05 0.88 48.89
N ALA A 160 29.88 0.39 49.29
CA ALA A 160 28.98 1.13 50.15
C ALA A 160 29.65 1.47 51.49
N ALA A 161 29.92 2.76 51.68
CA ALA A 161 30.38 3.30 52.96
C ALA A 161 29.42 2.87 54.09
N PRO A 162 29.93 2.56 55.29
CA PRO A 162 29.14 1.90 56.33
C PRO A 162 27.91 2.72 56.71
N LYS A 163 26.75 2.05 56.78
CA LYS A 163 25.44 2.67 57.01
C LYS A 163 25.40 3.38 58.36
N SER A 164 25.49 4.70 58.35
CA SER A 164 25.14 5.55 59.49
C SER A 164 23.64 5.40 59.84
N PRO A 165 23.26 5.52 61.12
CA PRO A 165 21.94 5.09 61.59
C PRO A 165 20.79 5.95 61.06
N LYS A 166 19.62 5.32 60.87
CA LYS A 166 18.37 5.98 60.49
C LYS A 166 18.08 7.16 61.42
N LYS A 167 17.76 8.32 60.83
CA LYS A 167 17.06 9.42 61.52
C LYS A 167 15.67 9.55 60.91
N GLU A 168 14.68 9.72 61.78
CA GLU A 168 13.29 9.92 61.41
C GLU A 168 13.07 11.31 60.78
N PRO A 169 12.06 11.49 59.90
CA PRO A 169 11.79 12.78 59.28
C PRO A 169 11.33 13.80 60.33
N ARG A 170 12.11 14.87 60.52
CA ARG A 170 11.74 15.98 61.40
C ARG A 170 10.78 16.93 60.70
N HIS A 171 9.63 17.18 61.32
CA HIS A 171 8.77 18.31 60.97
C HIS A 171 9.52 19.64 61.10
N ILE A 172 9.19 20.57 60.21
CA ILE A 172 9.41 22.02 60.35
C ILE A 172 8.04 22.69 60.16
N THR A 173 7.75 23.78 60.87
CA THR A 173 6.38 24.28 61.03
C THR A 173 6.32 25.81 61.14
N ARG A 174 5.30 26.42 60.49
CA ARG A 174 4.86 27.83 60.63
C ARG A 174 5.85 28.89 60.11
N THR A 175 5.46 30.11 59.68
CA THR A 175 4.16 30.83 59.49
C THR A 175 4.33 31.75 58.23
N ALA A 176 3.44 32.57 57.66
CA ALA A 176 2.07 33.10 57.88
C ALA A 176 1.59 33.77 56.54
N GLN A 177 0.37 34.27 56.28
CA GLN A 177 -0.98 34.14 56.88
C GLN A 177 -2.02 34.68 55.87
N MET A 178 -3.20 34.07 55.71
CA MET A 178 -4.39 34.75 55.14
C MET A 178 -5.71 34.04 55.49
N THR A 179 -6.84 34.75 55.33
CA THR A 179 -8.20 34.39 55.79
C THR A 179 -9.05 33.64 54.74
N PRO A 180 -10.14 32.94 55.14
CA PRO A 180 -10.77 31.91 54.31
C PRO A 180 -11.91 32.38 53.41
N THR A 181 -12.12 31.62 52.32
CA THR A 181 -13.35 31.51 51.53
C THR A 181 -13.62 30.02 51.22
N PRO A 182 -14.88 29.60 50.97
CA PRO A 182 -15.27 28.18 50.98
C PRO A 182 -14.98 27.41 49.68
N ASP A 183 -14.94 26.07 49.80
CA ASP A 183 -14.74 25.11 48.71
C ASP A 183 -15.79 25.17 47.59
N PRO A 184 -15.36 24.98 46.33
CA PRO A 184 -16.12 24.31 45.29
C PRO A 184 -15.59 22.88 45.03
N THR A 185 -16.49 21.90 45.08
CA THR A 185 -16.26 20.47 44.79
C THR A 185 -15.50 20.25 43.46
N PRO A 186 -14.57 19.27 43.36
CA PRO A 186 -13.80 19.05 42.13
C PRO A 186 -14.68 18.66 40.93
N GLU A 187 -14.59 19.46 39.86
CA GLU A 187 -15.28 19.19 38.60
C GLU A 187 -14.75 17.93 37.91
N ARG A 188 -15.66 17.05 37.50
CA ARG A 188 -15.36 15.99 36.53
C ARG A 188 -15.46 16.56 35.13
N LEU A 189 -14.41 16.42 34.32
CA LEU A 189 -14.47 16.69 32.88
C LEU A 189 -15.62 15.87 32.24
N PRO A 190 -16.45 16.49 31.38
CA PRO A 190 -17.67 15.85 30.89
C PRO A 190 -17.39 14.74 29.86
N VAL A 191 -18.14 13.64 29.96
CA VAL A 191 -18.12 12.55 28.98
C VAL A 191 -18.80 13.02 27.69
N ILE A 192 -18.05 13.05 26.59
CA ILE A 192 -18.57 13.35 25.26
C ILE A 192 -19.47 12.19 24.81
N LYS A 193 -20.75 12.48 24.53
CA LYS A 193 -21.67 11.53 23.89
C LYS A 193 -21.48 11.55 22.36
N PRO A 194 -21.69 10.43 21.65
CA PRO A 194 -21.69 10.41 20.19
C PRO A 194 -22.80 11.31 19.63
N LEU A 195 -22.54 11.95 18.49
CA LEU A 195 -23.51 12.80 17.79
C LEU A 195 -24.61 11.94 17.14
N SER A 196 -25.84 12.47 17.14
CA SER A 196 -26.97 11.90 16.40
C SER A 196 -26.91 12.24 14.90
N GLU A 197 -27.51 11.37 14.08
CA GLU A 197 -27.60 11.53 12.63
C GLU A 197 -28.45 12.75 12.20
N PRO A 198 -28.16 13.38 11.04
CA PRO A 198 -28.94 14.48 10.51
C PRO A 198 -30.28 14.01 9.90
N LYS A 199 -31.38 14.66 10.30
CA LYS A 199 -32.71 14.40 9.75
C LYS A 199 -32.83 14.91 8.30
N GLN A 200 -33.21 14.04 7.36
CA GLN A 200 -33.69 14.48 6.05
C GLN A 200 -35.13 15.01 6.13
N HIS A 201 -35.47 15.94 5.24
CA HIS A 201 -36.79 16.57 5.16
C HIS A 201 -37.86 15.62 4.58
N LYS A 202 -39.09 15.73 5.08
CA LYS A 202 -40.27 15.11 4.46
C LYS A 202 -40.96 16.07 3.49
N ASN A 203 -41.24 15.58 2.29
CA ASN A 203 -42.42 15.86 1.46
C ASN A 203 -42.73 14.55 0.69
N GLY A 204 -43.99 14.15 0.46
CA GLY A 204 -45.21 14.80 0.94
C GLY A 204 -46.50 14.38 0.21
N THR A 205 -46.75 13.08 0.00
CA THR A 205 -48.01 12.59 -0.62
C THR A 205 -48.50 11.31 0.05
N GLN A 206 -49.82 11.09 0.04
CA GLN A 206 -50.52 9.94 0.62
C GLN A 206 -50.95 8.95 -0.46
N GLU A 207 -51.12 7.66 -0.13
CA GLU A 207 -52.44 7.02 -0.08
C GLU A 207 -52.37 5.62 0.57
N ALA A 208 -53.51 4.92 0.66
CA ALA A 208 -53.76 3.83 1.61
C ALA A 208 -53.80 2.42 1.00
N ALA A 209 -53.53 1.40 1.83
CA ALA A 209 -54.25 0.12 1.82
C ALA A 209 -54.05 -0.67 3.13
N LYS A 210 -54.93 -1.63 3.41
CA LYS A 210 -54.85 -2.59 4.55
C LYS A 210 -54.26 -3.93 4.10
N ALA A 211 -53.56 -4.66 4.97
CA ALA A 211 -53.78 -6.09 5.21
C ALA A 211 -52.98 -6.68 6.40
N GLU A 212 -53.68 -7.52 7.16
CA GLU A 212 -53.35 -8.88 7.66
C GLU A 212 -52.21 -9.65 6.92
N SER A 213 -51.59 -10.73 7.45
CA SER A 213 -51.61 -11.40 8.77
C SER A 213 -50.54 -12.51 8.82
N THR A 214 -50.17 -12.97 10.03
CA THR A 214 -49.61 -14.31 10.38
C THR A 214 -48.33 -14.83 9.70
N ALA A 215 -47.35 -15.22 10.52
CA ALA A 215 -46.31 -16.20 10.18
C ALA A 215 -46.82 -17.65 10.37
N PRO A 216 -46.05 -18.66 9.91
CA PRO A 216 -45.98 -19.93 10.62
C PRO A 216 -44.56 -20.45 10.86
N THR A 217 -44.37 -21.11 12.01
CA THR A 217 -43.19 -21.90 12.37
C THR A 217 -43.37 -23.36 11.94
N ARG A 218 -42.28 -24.10 11.69
CA ARG A 218 -42.28 -25.58 11.80
C ARG A 218 -40.92 -26.16 12.18
N GLN A 219 -40.95 -27.25 12.95
CA GLN A 219 -39.83 -28.10 13.36
C GLN A 219 -39.88 -29.45 12.60
N THR A 220 -39.15 -30.47 13.11
CA THR A 220 -39.02 -31.90 12.73
C THR A 220 -37.87 -32.23 11.76
N ASP A 221 -37.04 -33.26 11.96
CA ASP A 221 -36.81 -34.12 13.15
C ASP A 221 -35.40 -34.79 13.12
N GLN A 222 -35.07 -35.66 14.09
CA GLN A 222 -33.79 -36.41 14.21
C GLN A 222 -33.84 -37.82 13.56
N VAL A 223 -32.96 -38.75 13.98
CA VAL A 223 -32.76 -40.19 13.58
C VAL A 223 -31.70 -40.37 12.46
N GLU A 224 -30.66 -41.24 12.55
CA GLU A 224 -30.18 -42.17 13.60
C GLU A 224 -28.64 -42.42 13.49
N ALA A 225 -28.06 -43.32 14.30
CA ALA A 225 -26.63 -43.69 14.25
C ALA A 225 -26.37 -45.20 14.44
N VAL A 226 -25.38 -45.75 13.71
CA VAL A 226 -24.84 -47.13 13.80
C VAL A 226 -23.32 -47.08 13.53
N GLY A 227 -22.51 -48.03 14.05
CA GLY A 227 -21.05 -48.04 13.84
C GLY A 227 -20.35 -49.39 14.11
N SER A 228 -19.01 -49.35 14.23
CA SER A 228 -18.06 -50.48 14.46
C SER A 228 -17.73 -51.34 13.22
N GLN A 229 -16.50 -51.84 12.97
CA GLN A 229 -15.14 -51.47 13.42
C GLN A 229 -14.08 -51.95 12.35
N PRO A 230 -12.74 -52.17 12.57
CA PRO A 230 -11.73 -51.89 11.54
C PRO A 230 -11.05 -53.12 10.88
N ASP A 231 -10.28 -52.90 9.81
CA ASP A 231 -8.93 -53.49 9.66
C ASP A 231 -8.04 -52.72 8.65
N ALA A 232 -6.77 -53.11 8.48
CA ALA A 232 -5.68 -52.27 7.94
C ALA A 232 -5.20 -52.57 6.47
N PRO A 233 -3.93 -52.32 6.05
CA PRO A 233 -3.55 -51.05 5.43
C PRO A 233 -2.97 -51.12 4.00
N SER A 234 -3.29 -50.12 3.18
CA SER A 234 -2.52 -49.67 1.99
C SER A 234 -2.97 -48.25 1.63
N GLY A 235 -2.20 -47.35 1.03
CA GLY A 235 -0.82 -47.31 0.54
C GLY A 235 -0.56 -45.86 0.08
N ASP A 236 0.64 -45.49 -0.38
CA ASP A 236 1.01 -44.08 -0.63
C ASP A 236 -0.01 -43.29 -1.47
N LYS A 237 -0.75 -42.39 -0.80
CA LYS A 237 -1.41 -41.25 -1.44
C LYS A 237 -0.53 -40.03 -1.25
N ALA A 238 0.25 -39.71 -2.28
CA ALA A 238 0.88 -38.40 -2.40
C ALA A 238 -0.18 -37.31 -2.16
N SER A 239 0.13 -36.33 -1.32
CA SER A 239 -0.85 -35.32 -0.87
C SER A 239 -1.46 -34.59 -2.07
N ALA A 240 -2.75 -34.85 -2.33
CA ALA A 240 -3.53 -34.13 -3.32
C ALA A 240 -3.72 -32.70 -2.80
N LYS A 241 -2.82 -31.80 -3.21
CA LYS A 241 -2.84 -30.38 -2.87
C LYS A 241 -4.21 -29.80 -3.23
N GLU A 242 -4.98 -29.41 -2.22
CA GLU A 242 -6.33 -28.87 -2.42
C GLU A 242 -6.26 -27.66 -3.38
N MET A 243 -7.11 -27.69 -4.40
CA MET A 243 -7.15 -26.65 -5.43
C MET A 243 -7.86 -25.41 -4.87
N PRO A 244 -7.32 -24.19 -5.01
CA PRO A 244 -7.95 -23.00 -4.46
C PRO A 244 -9.32 -22.73 -5.07
N HIS A 245 -10.30 -22.44 -4.22
CA HIS A 245 -11.56 -21.81 -4.64
C HIS A 245 -11.29 -20.44 -5.26
N ILE A 246 -12.14 -20.03 -6.20
CA ILE A 246 -12.00 -18.76 -6.94
C ILE A 246 -11.87 -17.55 -6.00
N TYR A 247 -12.56 -17.59 -4.85
CA TYR A 247 -12.49 -16.61 -3.77
C TYR A 247 -11.06 -16.27 -3.31
N GLY A 248 -10.20 -17.29 -3.14
CA GLY A 248 -8.85 -17.09 -2.60
C GLY A 248 -7.91 -16.38 -3.58
N LEU A 249 -8.02 -16.70 -4.86
CA LEU A 249 -7.18 -16.14 -5.93
C LEU A 249 -7.70 -14.79 -6.45
N ALA A 250 -9.01 -14.55 -6.35
CA ALA A 250 -9.62 -13.24 -6.60
C ALA A 250 -9.08 -12.17 -5.63
N LEU A 251 -8.75 -12.52 -4.39
CA LEU A 251 -8.26 -11.58 -3.38
C LEU A 251 -6.90 -10.94 -3.75
N GLU A 252 -5.93 -11.75 -4.22
CA GLU A 252 -4.64 -11.20 -4.68
C GLU A 252 -4.79 -10.45 -6.00
N SER A 253 -5.58 -10.99 -6.93
CA SER A 253 -5.86 -10.37 -8.23
C SER A 253 -6.51 -9.00 -8.07
N ARG A 254 -7.39 -8.82 -7.08
CA ARG A 254 -8.01 -7.53 -6.72
C ARG A 254 -6.99 -6.46 -6.32
N GLN A 255 -5.89 -6.81 -5.66
CA GLN A 255 -4.84 -5.84 -5.33
C GLN A 255 -4.16 -5.31 -6.60
N ALA A 256 -3.89 -6.19 -7.57
CA ALA A 256 -3.35 -5.80 -8.87
C ALA A 256 -4.33 -4.93 -9.66
N MET A 257 -5.62 -5.31 -9.70
CA MET A 257 -6.68 -4.53 -10.36
C MET A 257 -6.83 -3.11 -9.79
N ASP A 258 -6.88 -2.95 -8.47
CA ASP A 258 -7.04 -1.64 -7.82
C ASP A 258 -5.86 -0.70 -8.13
N ARG A 259 -4.64 -1.24 -8.23
CA ARG A 259 -3.45 -0.47 -8.62
C ARG A 259 -3.47 -0.04 -10.07
N ILE A 260 -3.77 -0.95 -11.01
CA ILE A 260 -3.94 -0.63 -12.43
C ILE A 260 -5.02 0.46 -12.59
N GLY A 261 -6.17 0.29 -11.93
CA GLY A 261 -7.27 1.26 -11.94
C GLY A 261 -6.92 2.59 -11.28
N THR A 262 -6.01 2.60 -10.30
CA THR A 262 -5.51 3.83 -9.66
C THR A 262 -4.50 4.57 -10.53
N CYS A 263 -3.54 3.88 -11.16
CA CYS A 263 -2.64 4.48 -12.14
C CYS A 263 -3.41 4.99 -13.36
N ALA A 264 -4.33 4.21 -13.92
CA ALA A 264 -5.18 4.64 -15.04
C ALA A 264 -5.95 5.94 -14.72
N ARG A 265 -6.60 6.02 -13.54
CA ARG A 265 -7.28 7.25 -13.10
C ARG A 265 -6.33 8.43 -12.92
N ARG A 266 -5.17 8.24 -12.25
CA ARG A 266 -4.14 9.29 -12.07
C ARG A 266 -3.67 9.83 -13.43
N ILE A 267 -3.36 8.95 -14.36
CA ILE A 267 -2.95 9.26 -15.73
C ILE A 267 -4.05 10.01 -16.47
N ASN A 268 -5.30 9.54 -16.43
CA ASN A 268 -6.44 10.20 -17.06
C ASN A 268 -6.72 11.60 -16.46
N GLU A 269 -6.60 11.77 -15.15
CA GLU A 269 -6.73 13.06 -14.45
C GLU A 269 -5.60 14.04 -14.80
N LEU A 270 -4.36 13.57 -14.94
CA LEU A 270 -3.23 14.38 -15.40
C LEU A 270 -3.43 14.79 -16.86
N THR A 271 -3.68 13.81 -17.74
CA THR A 271 -3.93 13.97 -19.17
C THR A 271 -5.05 14.98 -19.43
N THR A 272 -6.21 14.82 -18.79
CA THR A 272 -7.38 15.70 -19.01
C THR A 272 -7.15 17.13 -18.51
N ARG A 273 -6.34 17.33 -17.45
CA ARG A 273 -5.95 18.67 -16.98
C ARG A 273 -4.92 19.33 -17.91
N PHE A 274 -3.96 18.55 -18.41
CA PHE A 274 -2.94 19.03 -19.32
C PHE A 274 -3.52 19.36 -20.70
N ASP A 275 -4.36 18.48 -21.26
CA ASP A 275 -5.06 18.65 -22.55
C ASP A 275 -5.84 19.97 -22.62
N ARG A 276 -6.70 20.25 -21.62
CA ARG A 276 -7.43 21.53 -21.53
C ARG A 276 -6.48 22.74 -21.57
N ARG A 277 -5.44 22.74 -20.72
CA ARG A 277 -4.46 23.83 -20.66
C ARG A 277 -3.66 23.94 -21.97
N SER A 278 -3.40 22.82 -22.64
CA SER A 278 -2.68 22.77 -23.91
C SER A 278 -3.52 23.42 -25.02
N SER A 279 -4.81 23.09 -25.13
CA SER A 279 -5.75 23.73 -26.06
C SER A 279 -5.80 25.25 -25.87
N ASP A 280 -6.03 25.72 -24.64
CA ASP A 280 -6.04 27.16 -24.30
C ASP A 280 -4.74 27.86 -24.73
N THR A 281 -3.61 27.16 -24.65
CA THR A 281 -2.27 27.67 -24.99
C THR A 281 -2.01 27.64 -26.50
N ILE A 282 -2.49 26.63 -27.22
CA ILE A 282 -2.37 26.50 -28.69
C ILE A 282 -3.15 27.61 -29.40
N GLU A 283 -4.35 27.96 -28.91
CA GLU A 283 -5.12 29.11 -29.39
C GLU A 283 -4.33 30.41 -29.22
N GLN A 284 -3.73 30.64 -28.05
CA GLN A 284 -2.90 31.82 -27.76
C GLN A 284 -1.65 31.89 -28.65
N ILE A 285 -0.91 30.78 -28.82
CA ILE A 285 0.25 30.71 -29.74
C ILE A 285 -0.18 31.08 -31.17
N THR A 286 -1.33 30.56 -31.62
CA THR A 286 -1.86 30.81 -32.97
C THR A 286 -2.27 32.28 -33.15
N ALA A 287 -2.95 32.86 -32.15
CA ALA A 287 -3.37 34.25 -32.16
C ALA A 287 -2.19 35.23 -32.07
N LEU A 288 -1.10 34.88 -31.36
CA LEU A 288 0.13 35.69 -31.32
C LEU A 288 0.90 35.61 -32.65
N LYS A 289 1.02 34.42 -33.27
CA LYS A 289 1.64 34.28 -34.60
C LYS A 289 0.93 35.10 -35.68
N ALA A 290 -0.40 35.21 -35.61
CA ALA A 290 -1.17 36.05 -36.54
C ALA A 290 -0.87 37.57 -36.42
N GLN A 291 -0.18 38.01 -35.37
CA GLN A 291 0.22 39.42 -35.15
C GLN A 291 1.66 39.73 -35.64
N GLY A 292 2.42 38.71 -36.06
CA GLY A 292 3.78 38.87 -36.57
C GLY A 292 4.81 39.36 -35.53
N ASP A 293 5.90 39.95 -36.01
CA ASP A 293 7.09 40.30 -35.22
C ASP A 293 6.82 41.21 -34.01
N ALA A 294 5.72 41.98 -34.02
CA ALA A 294 5.29 42.84 -32.92
C ALA A 294 4.98 42.08 -31.61
N LYS A 295 4.92 40.74 -31.65
CA LYS A 295 4.68 39.86 -30.51
C LYS A 295 5.72 38.74 -30.34
N ALA A 296 6.90 38.87 -30.94
CA ALA A 296 7.94 37.83 -30.91
C ALA A 296 8.37 37.39 -29.50
N ASP A 297 8.57 38.34 -28.57
CA ASP A 297 9.00 38.03 -27.19
C ASP A 297 7.91 37.29 -26.40
N ASP A 298 6.65 37.75 -26.48
CA ASP A 298 5.49 37.09 -25.85
C ASP A 298 5.31 35.66 -26.39
N LEU A 299 5.46 35.47 -27.71
CA LEU A 299 5.40 34.17 -28.36
C LEU A 299 6.52 33.23 -27.89
N MET A 300 7.76 33.72 -27.77
CA MET A 300 8.89 32.94 -27.26
C MET A 300 8.71 32.55 -25.79
N MET A 301 8.22 33.47 -24.95
CA MET A 301 7.90 33.19 -23.54
C MET A 301 6.82 32.10 -23.43
N LEU A 302 5.79 32.15 -24.28
CA LEU A 302 4.71 31.16 -24.29
C LEU A 302 5.19 29.78 -24.80
N LEU A 303 6.01 29.74 -25.85
CA LEU A 303 6.63 28.50 -26.36
C LEU A 303 7.56 27.85 -25.32
N SER A 304 8.37 28.63 -24.61
CA SER A 304 9.19 28.12 -23.50
C SER A 304 8.33 27.57 -22.35
N THR A 305 7.20 28.22 -22.04
CA THR A 305 6.26 27.77 -21.00
C THR A 305 5.54 26.48 -21.41
N THR A 306 5.19 26.36 -22.70
CA THR A 306 4.60 25.15 -23.30
C THR A 306 5.59 23.99 -23.24
N SER A 307 6.84 24.23 -23.63
CA SER A 307 7.94 23.25 -23.55
C SER A 307 8.12 22.70 -22.14
N ALA A 308 8.25 23.58 -21.14
CA ALA A 308 8.42 23.16 -19.75
C ALA A 308 7.20 22.38 -19.21
N SER A 309 5.98 22.71 -19.67
CA SER A 309 4.77 21.99 -19.28
C SER A 309 4.65 20.62 -19.96
N LEU A 310 5.14 20.48 -21.20
CA LEU A 310 5.23 19.21 -21.93
C LEU A 310 6.24 18.25 -21.29
N ASP A 311 7.39 18.78 -20.86
CA ASP A 311 8.43 18.02 -20.14
C ASP A 311 7.92 17.57 -18.75
N ASP A 312 7.25 18.45 -17.97
CA ASP A 312 6.64 18.15 -16.65
C ASP A 312 5.55 17.06 -16.73
N TYR A 313 4.67 17.14 -17.74
CA TYR A 313 3.68 16.09 -18.00
C TYR A 313 4.36 14.77 -18.39
N ALA A 314 5.39 14.80 -19.23
CA ALA A 314 6.12 13.59 -19.64
C ALA A 314 6.84 12.91 -18.46
N GLU A 315 7.58 13.65 -17.63
CA GLU A 315 8.25 13.11 -16.43
C GLU A 315 7.25 12.52 -15.44
N THR A 316 6.12 13.22 -15.22
CA THR A 316 5.06 12.73 -14.31
C THR A 316 4.42 11.44 -14.82
N VAL A 317 4.18 11.32 -16.14
CA VAL A 317 3.63 10.09 -16.74
C VAL A 317 4.65 8.95 -16.77
N GLU A 318 5.91 9.22 -17.10
CA GLU A 318 6.98 8.21 -17.07
C GLU A 318 7.13 7.58 -15.68
N GLY A 319 6.90 8.35 -14.61
CA GLY A 319 6.86 7.86 -13.23
C GLY A 319 5.73 6.86 -12.91
N GLU A 320 4.60 6.88 -13.63
CA GLU A 320 3.49 5.94 -13.42
C GLU A 320 3.68 4.61 -14.17
N ILE A 321 4.35 4.63 -15.34
CA ILE A 321 4.49 3.48 -16.25
C ILE A 321 5.05 2.22 -15.55
N PRO A 322 6.12 2.27 -14.71
CA PRO A 322 6.61 1.08 -14.01
C PRO A 322 5.59 0.47 -13.04
N THR A 323 4.78 1.31 -12.38
CA THR A 323 3.76 0.86 -11.43
C THR A 323 2.60 0.16 -12.15
N LEU A 324 2.19 0.71 -13.30
CA LEU A 324 1.23 0.09 -14.22
C LEU A 324 1.76 -1.26 -14.71
N HIS A 325 3.00 -1.30 -15.19
CA HIS A 325 3.63 -2.49 -15.74
C HIS A 325 3.69 -3.66 -14.75
N ILE A 326 4.30 -3.44 -13.57
CA ILE A 326 4.42 -4.45 -12.50
C ILE A 326 3.04 -4.92 -12.03
N SER A 327 2.08 -4.01 -11.92
CA SER A 327 0.71 -4.38 -11.51
C SER A 327 0.00 -5.24 -12.55
N TRP A 328 0.23 -5.01 -13.85
CA TRP A 328 -0.36 -5.84 -14.92
C TRP A 328 0.30 -7.22 -15.03
N GLU A 329 1.64 -7.32 -14.95
CA GLU A 329 2.32 -8.63 -14.92
C GLU A 329 1.86 -9.46 -13.73
N ARG A 330 1.66 -8.81 -12.56
CA ARG A 330 1.14 -9.46 -11.35
C ARG A 330 -0.33 -9.87 -11.49
N LEU A 331 -1.16 -9.08 -12.18
CA LEU A 331 -2.52 -9.51 -12.53
C LEU A 331 -2.45 -10.76 -13.42
N GLN A 332 -1.79 -10.66 -14.58
CA GLN A 332 -1.65 -11.75 -15.56
C GLN A 332 -1.16 -13.05 -14.93
N LYS A 333 -0.11 -12.99 -14.10
CA LYS A 333 0.45 -14.14 -13.41
C LYS A 333 -0.56 -14.79 -12.44
N ASN A 334 -1.28 -13.96 -11.68
CA ASN A 334 -2.26 -14.46 -10.70
C ASN A 334 -3.54 -14.98 -11.38
N THR A 335 -3.86 -14.50 -12.58
CA THR A 335 -5.07 -14.87 -13.32
C THR A 335 -4.87 -15.92 -14.42
N SER A 336 -3.63 -16.18 -14.85
CA SER A 336 -3.29 -17.22 -15.85
C SER A 336 -3.79 -18.62 -15.43
N ASP A 337 -3.50 -19.04 -14.20
CA ASP A 337 -3.90 -20.36 -13.69
C ASP A 337 -5.39 -20.41 -13.32
N LEU A 338 -6.02 -19.27 -12.99
CA LEU A 338 -7.43 -19.17 -12.58
C LEU A 338 -8.40 -19.73 -13.63
N ILE A 339 -8.19 -19.41 -14.91
CA ILE A 339 -9.03 -19.92 -16.00
C ILE A 339 -8.86 -21.42 -16.21
N ALA A 340 -7.66 -21.95 -15.99
CA ALA A 340 -7.40 -23.39 -16.13
C ALA A 340 -7.90 -24.22 -14.95
N THR A 341 -7.85 -23.70 -13.70
CA THR A 341 -8.00 -24.54 -12.49
C THR A 341 -9.12 -24.14 -11.53
N ALA A 342 -9.67 -22.93 -11.59
CA ALA A 342 -10.66 -22.50 -10.60
C ALA A 342 -11.98 -23.26 -10.76
N ARG A 343 -12.51 -23.83 -9.66
CA ARG A 343 -13.84 -24.43 -9.63
C ARG A 343 -14.91 -23.36 -9.47
N ILE A 344 -16.03 -23.54 -10.17
CA ILE A 344 -17.24 -22.72 -10.06
C ILE A 344 -18.42 -23.69 -9.90
N GLU A 345 -18.41 -24.40 -8.76
CA GLU A 345 -19.32 -25.53 -8.51
C GLU A 345 -20.48 -25.13 -7.58
N THR A 346 -20.24 -24.23 -6.62
CA THR A 346 -21.25 -23.76 -5.66
C THR A 346 -21.90 -22.43 -6.05
N SER A 347 -22.98 -22.07 -5.36
CA SER A 347 -23.59 -20.74 -5.49
C SER A 347 -22.66 -19.61 -5.02
N GLU A 348 -21.79 -19.88 -4.04
CA GLU A 348 -20.83 -18.91 -3.51
C GLU A 348 -19.66 -18.68 -4.49
N ASP A 349 -19.17 -19.75 -5.14
CA ASP A 349 -18.16 -19.61 -6.21
C ASP A 349 -18.71 -18.76 -7.37
N ARG A 350 -19.99 -18.94 -7.74
CA ARG A 350 -20.67 -18.15 -8.79
C ARG A 350 -20.80 -16.69 -8.40
N GLU A 351 -21.29 -16.37 -7.21
CA GLU A 351 -21.41 -14.99 -6.74
C GLU A 351 -20.04 -14.30 -6.69
N ALA A 352 -19.01 -14.99 -6.18
CA ALA A 352 -17.63 -14.51 -6.21
C ALA A 352 -17.12 -14.27 -7.64
N ALA A 353 -17.44 -15.15 -8.59
CA ALA A 353 -17.09 -14.98 -10.00
C ALA A 353 -17.79 -13.77 -10.63
N THR A 354 -19.12 -13.60 -10.45
CA THR A 354 -19.88 -12.44 -10.96
C THR A 354 -19.36 -11.12 -10.37
N LEU A 355 -18.99 -11.09 -9.09
CA LEU A 355 -18.38 -9.92 -8.45
C LEU A 355 -16.97 -9.62 -8.98
N PHE A 356 -16.20 -10.64 -9.36
CA PHE A 356 -14.87 -10.50 -9.95
C PHE A 356 -14.95 -10.00 -11.41
N VAL A 357 -15.88 -10.54 -12.22
CA VAL A 357 -16.20 -10.06 -13.57
C VAL A 357 -16.51 -8.56 -13.55
N ARG A 358 -17.42 -8.11 -12.66
CA ARG A 358 -17.75 -6.67 -12.54
C ARG A 358 -16.56 -5.79 -12.20
N GLN A 359 -15.59 -6.28 -11.42
CA GLN A 359 -14.36 -5.53 -11.11
C GLN A 359 -13.44 -5.42 -12.35
N LEU A 360 -13.35 -6.49 -13.14
CA LEU A 360 -12.60 -6.52 -14.41
C LEU A 360 -13.25 -5.62 -15.47
N GLU A 361 -14.58 -5.62 -15.59
CA GLU A 361 -15.34 -4.72 -16.49
C GLU A 361 -15.13 -3.24 -16.13
N MET A 362 -15.23 -2.90 -14.84
CA MET A 362 -14.92 -1.54 -14.37
C MET A 362 -13.47 -1.16 -14.65
N LEU A 363 -12.52 -2.08 -14.48
CA LEU A 363 -11.11 -1.84 -14.79
C LEU A 363 -10.90 -1.62 -16.30
N GLN A 364 -11.50 -2.46 -17.14
CA GLN A 364 -11.45 -2.38 -18.59
C GLN A 364 -12.02 -1.04 -19.10
N SER A 365 -13.15 -0.59 -18.55
CA SER A 365 -13.72 0.73 -18.85
C SER A 365 -12.74 1.86 -18.49
N ASN A 366 -12.16 1.84 -17.28
CA ASN A 366 -11.19 2.85 -16.85
C ASN A 366 -9.92 2.88 -17.75
N VAL A 367 -9.39 1.71 -18.13
CA VAL A 367 -8.23 1.59 -19.03
C VAL A 367 -8.58 2.13 -20.42
N ALA A 368 -9.71 1.72 -21.01
CA ALA A 368 -10.16 2.20 -22.31
C ALA A 368 -10.36 3.72 -22.36
N HIS A 369 -11.03 4.31 -21.35
CA HIS A 369 -11.17 5.77 -21.25
C HIS A 369 -9.82 6.49 -21.12
N THR A 370 -8.87 5.91 -20.38
CA THR A 370 -7.51 6.46 -20.25
C THR A 370 -6.77 6.45 -21.59
N ILE A 371 -6.84 5.35 -22.34
CA ILE A 371 -6.27 5.24 -23.70
C ILE A 371 -6.85 6.35 -24.60
N SER A 372 -8.18 6.50 -24.65
CA SER A 372 -8.82 7.52 -25.49
C SER A 372 -8.45 8.95 -25.09
N SER A 373 -8.27 9.24 -23.80
CA SER A 373 -7.81 10.57 -23.35
C SER A 373 -6.37 10.85 -23.74
N VAL A 374 -5.48 9.87 -23.62
CA VAL A 374 -4.07 9.99 -23.99
C VAL A 374 -3.90 10.11 -25.52
N GLN A 375 -4.73 9.40 -26.30
CA GLN A 375 -4.79 9.55 -27.75
C GLN A 375 -5.24 10.94 -28.20
N ARG A 376 -6.33 11.48 -27.63
CA ARG A 376 -6.76 12.87 -27.91
C ARG A 376 -5.66 13.88 -27.58
N LEU A 377 -5.00 13.74 -26.42
CA LEU A 377 -3.89 14.62 -26.07
C LEU A 377 -2.75 14.55 -27.09
N ARG A 378 -2.42 13.37 -27.63
CA ARG A 378 -1.41 13.23 -28.69
C ARG A 378 -1.77 14.03 -29.95
N GLU A 379 -3.06 14.09 -30.28
CA GLU A 379 -3.60 14.90 -31.39
C GLU A 379 -3.54 16.41 -31.07
N THR A 380 -3.90 16.82 -29.85
CA THR A 380 -3.76 18.21 -29.35
C THR A 380 -2.30 18.67 -29.41
N ILE A 381 -1.37 17.90 -28.83
CA ILE A 381 0.07 18.20 -28.85
C ILE A 381 0.59 18.28 -30.28
N GLY A 382 0.15 17.39 -31.18
CA GLY A 382 0.53 17.38 -32.59
C GLY A 382 0.14 18.63 -33.39
N GLN A 383 -0.84 19.41 -32.90
CA GLN A 383 -1.25 20.69 -33.49
C GLN A 383 -0.43 21.89 -32.98
N THR A 384 0.42 21.72 -31.96
CA THR A 384 1.19 22.81 -31.33
C THR A 384 2.15 23.48 -32.32
N PRO A 385 2.00 24.79 -32.61
CA PRO A 385 2.83 25.48 -33.62
C PRO A 385 4.30 25.69 -33.21
N SER A 386 5.11 24.63 -33.31
CA SER A 386 6.51 24.61 -32.89
C SER A 386 7.46 24.97 -34.04
N GLU A 387 8.21 26.06 -33.88
CA GLU A 387 9.24 26.52 -34.83
C GLU A 387 10.65 26.47 -34.24
N ASP A 388 10.76 26.80 -32.95
CA ASP A 388 12.00 26.71 -32.19
C ASP A 388 12.43 25.25 -31.92
N LYS A 389 13.67 25.07 -31.45
CA LYS A 389 14.25 23.74 -31.21
C LYS A 389 13.81 23.10 -29.89
N GLN A 390 13.39 23.89 -28.90
CA GLN A 390 13.03 23.41 -27.56
C GLN A 390 11.62 22.80 -27.57
N THR A 391 10.62 23.50 -28.11
CA THR A 391 9.25 23.00 -28.24
C THR A 391 9.20 21.74 -29.11
N LYS A 392 9.96 21.72 -30.23
CA LYS A 392 10.10 20.51 -31.08
C LYS A 392 10.69 19.32 -30.31
N ARG A 393 11.67 19.53 -29.43
CA ARG A 393 12.22 18.47 -28.57
C ARG A 393 11.17 18.00 -27.55
N ALA A 394 10.52 18.93 -26.85
CA ALA A 394 9.54 18.60 -25.82
C ALA A 394 8.39 17.77 -26.41
N ILE A 395 7.77 18.23 -27.50
CA ILE A 395 6.73 17.50 -28.26
C ILE A 395 7.20 16.08 -28.62
N ALA A 396 8.41 15.92 -29.14
CA ALA A 396 8.94 14.60 -29.49
C ALA A 396 9.14 13.68 -28.27
N SER A 397 9.63 14.24 -27.16
CA SER A 397 9.84 13.52 -25.90
C SER A 397 8.51 13.09 -25.28
N THR A 398 7.54 14.00 -25.18
CA THR A 398 6.19 13.72 -24.66
C THR A 398 5.47 12.69 -25.53
N ASN A 399 5.56 12.80 -26.87
CA ASN A 399 4.98 11.80 -27.77
C ASN A 399 5.63 10.42 -27.60
N GLN A 400 6.95 10.33 -27.42
CA GLN A 400 7.62 9.05 -27.14
C GLN A 400 7.13 8.43 -25.82
N THR A 401 6.96 9.23 -24.76
CA THR A 401 6.39 8.77 -23.48
C THR A 401 4.93 8.31 -23.65
N ILE A 402 4.14 9.04 -24.44
CA ILE A 402 2.76 8.68 -24.78
C ILE A 402 2.68 7.34 -25.52
N GLU A 403 3.54 7.07 -26.51
CA GLU A 403 3.52 5.78 -27.24
C GLU A 403 3.84 4.60 -26.31
N ILE A 404 4.80 4.75 -25.38
CA ILE A 404 5.14 3.71 -24.40
C ILE A 404 3.94 3.45 -23.47
N LEU A 405 3.30 4.51 -22.97
CA LEU A 405 2.10 4.41 -22.14
C LEU A 405 0.92 3.75 -22.87
N ILE A 406 0.64 4.17 -24.11
CA ILE A 406 -0.42 3.55 -24.95
C ILE A 406 -0.10 2.07 -25.16
N GLY A 407 1.17 1.71 -25.41
CA GLY A 407 1.62 0.33 -25.54
C GLY A 407 1.29 -0.53 -24.32
N GLU A 408 1.62 -0.06 -23.12
CA GLU A 408 1.31 -0.76 -21.87
C GLU A 408 -0.19 -0.83 -21.59
N LEU A 409 -0.92 0.29 -21.66
CA LEU A 409 -2.38 0.30 -21.47
C LEU A 409 -3.10 -0.63 -22.48
N THR A 410 -2.62 -0.72 -23.72
CA THR A 410 -3.18 -1.61 -24.75
C THR A 410 -2.94 -3.09 -24.42
N ARG A 411 -1.80 -3.45 -23.80
CA ARG A 411 -1.56 -4.82 -23.29
C ARG A 411 -2.56 -5.18 -22.21
N VAL A 412 -2.77 -4.27 -21.25
CA VAL A 412 -3.78 -4.44 -20.19
C VAL A 412 -5.18 -4.59 -20.79
N GLN A 413 -5.55 -3.72 -21.73
CA GLN A 413 -6.85 -3.76 -22.39
C GLN A 413 -7.08 -5.09 -23.13
N ALA A 414 -6.11 -5.54 -23.93
CA ALA A 414 -6.20 -6.79 -24.68
C ALA A 414 -6.31 -8.00 -23.74
N TYR A 415 -5.53 -8.02 -22.65
CA TYR A 415 -5.62 -9.08 -21.65
C TYR A 415 -6.99 -9.11 -20.95
N LEU A 416 -7.52 -7.95 -20.54
CA LEU A 416 -8.83 -7.88 -19.90
C LEU A 416 -9.96 -8.33 -20.84
N VAL A 417 -9.89 -8.01 -22.13
CA VAL A 417 -10.84 -8.51 -23.15
C VAL A 417 -10.78 -10.04 -23.26
N GLN A 418 -9.58 -10.62 -23.39
CA GLN A 418 -9.41 -12.07 -23.47
C GLN A 418 -9.89 -12.77 -22.20
N PHE A 419 -9.43 -12.29 -21.04
CA PHE A 419 -9.73 -12.90 -19.73
C PHE A 419 -11.23 -12.85 -19.40
N LEU A 420 -11.92 -11.75 -19.70
CA LEU A 420 -13.37 -11.65 -19.51
C LEU A 420 -14.16 -12.61 -20.41
N GLY A 421 -13.72 -12.83 -21.66
CA GLY A 421 -14.32 -13.82 -22.56
C GLY A 421 -14.14 -15.25 -22.03
N GLU A 422 -12.89 -15.64 -21.74
CA GLU A 422 -12.56 -16.98 -21.24
C GLU A 422 -13.19 -17.29 -19.87
N LEU A 423 -13.39 -16.29 -18.99
CA LEU A 423 -14.13 -16.46 -17.74
C LEU A 423 -15.64 -16.54 -17.97
N GLY A 424 -16.19 -15.75 -18.89
CA GLY A 424 -17.62 -15.76 -19.23
C GLY A 424 -18.08 -17.06 -19.86
N ASP A 425 -17.27 -17.65 -20.76
CA ASP A 425 -17.53 -18.98 -21.34
C ASP A 425 -17.56 -20.08 -20.26
N ARG A 426 -16.80 -19.93 -19.17
CA ARG A 426 -16.78 -20.88 -18.04
C ARG A 426 -17.91 -20.69 -17.03
N MET A 427 -18.46 -19.48 -16.91
CA MET A 427 -19.65 -19.20 -16.10
C MET A 427 -20.96 -19.54 -16.85
N GLY A 428 -20.95 -19.39 -18.17
CA GLY A 428 -22.14 -19.54 -19.01
C GLY A 428 -23.01 -18.27 -19.05
N SER A 429 -23.75 -18.11 -20.15
CA SER A 429 -24.45 -16.86 -20.48
C SER A 429 -25.60 -16.45 -19.56
N ALA A 430 -26.01 -17.30 -18.61
CA ALA A 430 -27.03 -17.00 -17.62
C ALA A 430 -26.48 -16.36 -16.33
N ASP A 431 -25.20 -16.60 -16.01
CA ASP A 431 -24.58 -16.18 -14.74
C ASP A 431 -23.68 -14.93 -14.91
N MET A 432 -23.46 -14.49 -16.15
CA MET A 432 -22.78 -13.24 -16.47
C MET A 432 -23.60 -12.02 -16.03
N PRO A 433 -22.95 -10.95 -15.51
CA PRO A 433 -23.64 -9.72 -15.17
C PRO A 433 -24.20 -9.04 -16.43
N SER A 434 -25.39 -8.44 -16.32
CA SER A 434 -25.94 -7.60 -17.39
C SER A 434 -25.01 -6.41 -17.67
N PRO A 435 -24.77 -6.06 -18.95
CA PRO A 435 -23.83 -5.00 -19.30
C PRO A 435 -24.26 -3.64 -18.71
N PRO A 436 -23.31 -2.80 -18.26
CA PRO A 436 -23.62 -1.55 -17.60
C PRO A 436 -24.30 -0.57 -18.57
N GLY A 437 -25.61 -0.40 -18.40
CA GLY A 437 -26.44 0.52 -19.20
C GLY A 437 -27.76 -0.05 -19.71
N THR A 438 -28.06 -1.34 -19.51
CA THR A 438 -29.36 -1.93 -19.90
C THR A 438 -30.33 -2.02 -18.72
N ASN A 439 -31.07 -0.94 -18.45
CA ASN A 439 -32.29 -0.88 -17.63
C ASN A 439 -33.08 0.39 -17.94
#